data_AF-A0A545U264-F1
#
_entry.id   AF-A0A545U264-F1
#
_cell.length_a   1.000
_cell.length_b   1.000
_cell.length_c   1.000
_cell.angle_alpha   90.00
_cell.angle_beta   90.00
_cell.angle_gamma   90.00
#
_symmetry.space_group_name_H-M   'P 1'
#
loop_
_entity.id
_entity.type
_entity.pdbx_description
1 polymer ?
#
loop_
_entity_poly.entity_id
_entity_poly.type
_entity_poly.pdbx_seq_one_letter_code
_entity_poly.pdbx_strand_id
1 'polypeptide(L)'
;MSAGEIREGGMFAFVAELFGKSREVRDLDRCLHQMGLNSHAVNDATKFTICKWIREIVPAQQTVEAKDQQRADLQRAAGELLAYCVLGRGDFADANSPELAEAQEARILEATEGQNDFDAGVIMLALHANIADPDIAARVEIESE
;
A
#
# COMPACT_ATOMS: atom_id res chain seq x y z
N MET A 1 42.04 27.09 -8.37
CA MET A 1 41.16 26.04 -8.91
C MET A 1 41.04 24.95 -7.86
N SER A 2 39.88 24.81 -7.22
CA SER A 2 39.38 23.54 -6.72
C SER A 2 37.87 23.68 -6.60
N ALA A 3 37.16 22.84 -7.35
CA ALA A 3 35.72 22.86 -7.48
C ALA A 3 35.10 22.33 -6.18
N GLY A 4 34.20 23.10 -5.58
CA GLY A 4 33.36 22.66 -4.49
C GLY A 4 32.33 21.66 -5.03
N GLU A 5 32.47 20.42 -4.58
CA GLU A 5 31.58 19.30 -4.84
C GLU A 5 30.17 19.62 -4.33
N ILE A 6 29.23 19.89 -5.24
CA ILE A 6 27.82 20.03 -4.90
C ILE A 6 27.31 18.63 -4.59
N ARG A 7 27.10 18.33 -3.31
CA ARG A 7 26.44 17.11 -2.84
C ARG A 7 24.97 17.15 -3.29
N GLU A 8 24.64 16.45 -4.36
CA GLU A 8 23.27 16.29 -4.90
C GLU A 8 22.27 15.59 -3.94
N GLY A 9 22.71 15.13 -2.76
CA GLY A 9 21.84 14.46 -1.78
C GLY A 9 20.96 15.38 -0.92
N GLY A 10 21.14 16.71 -0.97
CA GLY A 10 20.42 17.64 -0.07
C GLY A 10 19.08 18.14 -0.59
N MET A 11 18.90 18.21 -1.91
CA MET A 11 17.75 18.88 -2.53
C MET A 11 16.46 18.04 -2.44
N PHE A 12 16.58 16.70 -2.47
CA PHE A 12 15.42 15.79 -2.34
C PHE A 12 14.91 15.66 -0.90
N ALA A 13 15.78 15.78 0.11
CA ALA A 13 15.37 15.78 1.51
C ALA A 13 14.65 17.08 1.90
N PHE A 14 15.11 18.22 1.38
CA PHE A 14 14.56 19.54 1.71
C PHE A 14 13.15 19.77 1.12
N VAL A 15 12.85 19.21 -0.06
CA VAL A 15 11.49 19.27 -0.64
C VAL A 15 10.49 18.37 0.10
N ALA A 16 10.94 17.29 0.73
CA ALA A 16 10.09 16.44 1.57
C ALA A 16 9.77 17.08 2.93
N GLU A 17 10.67 17.94 3.45
CA GLU A 17 10.45 18.70 4.71
C GLU A 17 9.52 19.91 4.53
N LEU A 18 9.46 20.52 3.34
CA LEU A 18 8.63 21.71 3.07
C LEU A 18 7.21 21.39 2.55
N PHE A 19 7.00 20.22 1.97
CA PHE A 19 5.70 19.76 1.49
C PHE A 19 5.33 18.50 2.29
N GLY A 20 4.46 18.66 3.30
CA GLY A 20 3.95 17.53 4.08
C GLY A 20 3.39 16.39 3.21
N LYS A 21 3.12 15.22 3.82
CA LYS A 21 2.69 13.98 3.13
C LYS A 21 1.84 14.28 1.89
N SER A 22 2.25 13.73 0.74
CA SER A 22 1.55 13.93 -0.53
C SER A 22 0.06 13.64 -0.36
N ARG A 23 -0.81 14.31 -1.12
CA ARG A 23 -2.27 14.09 -1.06
C ARG A 23 -2.59 12.59 -1.16
N GLU A 24 -1.90 11.89 -2.06
CA GLU A 24 -2.02 10.45 -2.27
C GLU A 24 -1.74 9.63 -1.00
N VAL A 25 -0.63 9.92 -0.30
CA VAL A 25 -0.30 9.21 0.95
C VAL A 25 -1.30 9.53 2.05
N ARG A 26 -1.82 10.76 2.12
CA ARG A 26 -2.87 11.12 3.09
C ARG A 26 -4.20 10.42 2.80
N ASP A 27 -4.53 10.23 1.54
CA ASP A 27 -5.75 9.52 1.14
C ASP A 27 -5.63 8.02 1.43
N LEU A 28 -4.46 7.40 1.19
CA LEU A 28 -4.17 6.03 1.62
C LEU A 28 -4.20 5.90 3.16
N ASP A 29 -3.59 6.83 3.89
CA ASP A 29 -3.60 6.85 5.36
C ASP A 29 -5.02 6.96 5.92
N ARG A 30 -5.87 7.80 5.30
CA ARG A 30 -7.30 7.90 5.64
C ARG A 30 -8.03 6.59 5.39
N CYS A 31 -7.76 5.93 4.27
CA CYS A 31 -8.35 4.62 3.95
C CYS A 31 -7.97 3.58 5.00
N LEU A 32 -6.69 3.47 5.36
CA LEU A 32 -6.23 2.56 6.42
C LEU A 32 -6.95 2.85 7.75
N HIS A 33 -7.07 4.12 8.11
CA HIS A 33 -7.78 4.51 9.34
C HIS A 33 -9.26 4.11 9.30
N GLN A 34 -9.93 4.27 8.15
CA GLN A 34 -11.32 3.86 7.98
C GLN A 34 -11.51 2.34 8.09
N MET A 35 -10.48 1.54 7.76
CA MET A 35 -10.51 0.09 7.88
C MET A 35 -10.19 -0.41 9.31
N GLY A 36 -10.05 0.49 10.28
CA GLY A 36 -9.78 0.15 11.68
C GLY A 36 -8.29 0.12 12.04
N LEU A 37 -7.38 0.42 11.12
CA LEU A 37 -5.95 0.49 11.43
C LEU A 37 -5.56 1.79 12.15
N ASN A 38 -4.63 1.68 13.08
CA ASN A 38 -3.90 2.83 13.59
C ASN A 38 -2.93 3.36 12.52
N SER A 39 -2.89 4.68 12.32
CA SER A 39 -2.03 5.34 11.33
C SER A 39 -0.53 5.01 11.47
N HIS A 40 -0.08 4.58 12.66
CA HIS A 40 1.30 4.19 12.94
C HIS A 40 1.62 2.71 12.71
N ALA A 41 0.61 1.86 12.50
CA ALA A 41 0.82 0.43 12.23
C ALA A 41 1.53 0.19 10.89
N VAL A 42 1.34 1.11 9.94
CA VAL A 42 1.98 1.08 8.64
C VAL A 42 2.98 2.22 8.54
N ASN A 43 4.25 1.90 8.30
CA ASN A 43 5.30 2.89 8.12
C ASN A 43 5.11 3.70 6.83
N ASP A 44 5.70 4.90 6.78
CA ASP A 44 5.54 5.78 5.62
C ASP A 44 6.19 5.22 4.34
N ALA A 45 7.29 4.46 4.44
CA ALA A 45 7.95 3.87 3.27
C ALA A 45 7.03 2.88 2.54
N THR A 46 6.26 2.07 3.27
CA THR A 46 5.24 1.17 2.73
C THR A 46 4.16 1.97 1.98
N LYS A 47 3.63 3.03 2.60
CA LYS A 47 2.60 3.89 1.97
C LYS A 47 3.11 4.59 0.71
N PHE A 48 4.33 5.12 0.75
CA PHE A 48 4.97 5.76 -0.40
C PHE A 48 5.19 4.79 -1.56
N THR A 49 5.60 3.55 -1.26
CA THR A 49 5.83 2.52 -2.27
C THR A 49 4.54 2.17 -3.01
N ILE A 50 3.44 1.95 -2.29
CA ILE A 50 2.12 1.71 -2.90
C ILE A 50 1.70 2.88 -3.78
N CYS A 51 1.78 4.12 -3.27
CA CYS A 51 1.43 5.31 -4.05
C CYS A 51 2.35 5.51 -5.27
N LYS A 52 3.60 5.06 -5.23
CA LYS A 52 4.50 5.04 -6.38
C LYS A 52 4.02 4.03 -7.43
N TRP A 53 3.75 2.78 -7.05
CA TRP A 53 3.25 1.77 -7.99
C TRP A 53 1.94 2.17 -8.66
N ILE A 54 1.00 2.74 -7.91
CA ILE A 54 -0.27 3.23 -8.48
C ILE A 54 -0.03 4.31 -9.56
N ARG A 55 0.94 5.21 -9.35
CA ARG A 55 1.31 6.21 -10.37
C ARG A 55 1.95 5.60 -11.61
N GLU A 56 2.66 4.48 -11.47
CA GLU A 56 3.32 3.76 -12.56
C GLU A 56 2.33 2.91 -13.37
N ILE A 57 1.31 2.33 -12.72
CA ILE A 57 0.27 1.52 -13.35
C ILE A 57 -0.72 2.39 -14.15
N VAL A 58 -1.09 3.57 -13.61
CA VAL A 58 -2.11 4.42 -14.23
C VAL A 58 -1.58 5.06 -15.53
N PRO A 59 -2.18 4.78 -16.69
CA PRO A 59 -1.64 5.21 -17.99
C PRO A 59 -1.53 6.74 -18.14
N ALA A 60 -0.40 7.19 -18.70
CA ALA A 60 -0.16 8.61 -18.92
C ALA A 60 -1.07 9.24 -20.00
N GLN A 61 -1.72 8.44 -20.87
CA GLN A 61 -2.50 8.93 -22.02
C GLN A 61 -3.98 9.22 -21.70
N GLN A 62 -4.45 8.97 -20.48
CA GLN A 62 -5.83 9.25 -20.06
C GLN A 62 -6.07 10.75 -19.74
N THR A 63 -7.34 11.15 -19.69
CA THR A 63 -7.75 12.47 -19.16
C THR A 63 -7.38 12.60 -17.68
N VAL A 64 -7.32 13.83 -17.16
CA VAL A 64 -6.98 14.07 -15.75
C VAL A 64 -8.01 13.42 -14.82
N GLU A 65 -9.29 13.57 -15.13
CA GLU A 65 -10.40 13.05 -14.33
C GLU A 65 -10.40 11.53 -14.27
N ALA A 66 -10.14 10.86 -15.40
CA ALA A 66 -10.09 9.40 -15.47
C ALA A 66 -8.91 8.84 -14.66
N LYS A 67 -7.75 9.51 -14.71
CA LYS A 67 -6.57 9.15 -13.92
C LYS A 67 -6.85 9.28 -12.43
N ASP A 68 -7.42 10.42 -12.01
CA ASP A 68 -7.68 10.68 -10.59
C ASP A 68 -8.66 9.66 -10.02
N GLN A 69 -9.71 9.30 -10.76
CA GLN A 69 -10.65 8.27 -10.35
C GLN A 69 -9.97 6.90 -10.25
N GLN A 70 -9.23 6.47 -11.28
CA GLN A 70 -8.54 5.19 -11.27
C GLN A 70 -7.50 5.08 -10.14
N ARG A 71 -6.78 6.18 -9.86
CA ARG A 71 -5.85 6.24 -8.72
C ARG A 71 -6.58 6.08 -7.39
N ALA A 72 -7.70 6.79 -7.21
CA ALA A 72 -8.48 6.70 -5.99
C ALA A 72 -9.01 5.27 -5.76
N ASP A 73 -9.42 4.58 -6.83
CA ASP A 73 -9.92 3.21 -6.75
C ASP A 73 -8.81 2.21 -6.41
N LEU A 74 -7.65 2.32 -7.06
CA LEU A 74 -6.47 1.51 -6.71
C LEU A 74 -5.98 1.77 -5.29
N GLN A 75 -6.01 3.03 -4.83
CA GLN A 75 -5.60 3.38 -3.47
C GLN A 75 -6.53 2.76 -2.42
N ARG A 76 -7.84 2.79 -2.68
CA ARG A 76 -8.83 2.14 -1.81
C ARG A 76 -8.61 0.63 -1.77
N ALA A 77 -8.51 -0.01 -2.93
CA ALA A 77 -8.30 -1.45 -3.03
C ALA A 77 -6.99 -1.90 -2.36
N ALA A 78 -5.90 -1.13 -2.52
CA ALA A 78 -4.63 -1.41 -1.86
C ALA A 78 -4.71 -1.16 -0.34
N GLY A 79 -5.43 -0.13 0.10
CA GLY A 79 -5.62 0.17 1.51
C GLY A 79 -6.42 -0.90 2.24
N GLU A 80 -7.50 -1.41 1.63
CA GLU A 80 -8.30 -2.52 2.14
C GLU A 80 -7.46 -3.79 2.30
N LEU A 81 -6.74 -4.19 1.25
CA LEU A 81 -5.89 -5.38 1.28
C LEU A 81 -4.76 -5.24 2.30
N LEU A 82 -4.08 -4.10 2.33
CA LEU A 82 -3.02 -3.85 3.32
C LEU A 82 -3.57 -3.88 4.75
N ALA A 83 -4.75 -3.30 4.98
CA ALA A 83 -5.40 -3.35 6.29
C ALA A 83 -5.74 -4.78 6.70
N TYR A 84 -6.23 -5.59 5.77
CA TYR A 84 -6.48 -7.00 6.00
C TYR A 84 -5.20 -7.76 6.37
N CYS A 85 -4.12 -7.56 5.61
CA CYS A 85 -2.85 -8.20 5.88
C CYS A 85 -2.30 -7.86 7.27
N VAL A 86 -2.53 -6.64 7.78
CA VAL A 86 -1.98 -6.19 9.07
C VAL A 86 -2.88 -6.58 10.26
N LEU A 87 -4.21 -6.50 10.10
CA LEU A 87 -5.16 -6.82 11.17
C LEU A 87 -5.44 -8.33 11.29
N GLY A 88 -5.30 -9.08 10.18
CA GLY A 88 -5.76 -10.45 10.11
C GLY A 88 -7.28 -10.56 9.98
N ARG A 89 -7.77 -11.78 9.73
CA ARG A 89 -9.18 -12.03 9.39
C ARG A 89 -10.17 -11.55 10.45
N GLY A 90 -9.89 -11.88 11.71
CA GLY A 90 -10.79 -11.62 12.83
C GLY A 90 -10.97 -10.13 13.09
N ASP A 91 -9.89 -9.44 13.43
CA ASP A 91 -9.91 -8.01 13.75
C ASP A 91 -10.37 -7.16 12.55
N PHE A 92 -10.02 -7.55 11.32
CA PHE A 92 -10.53 -6.88 10.13
C PHE A 92 -12.04 -7.04 9.95
N ALA A 93 -12.58 -8.26 10.14
CA ALA A 93 -14.02 -8.50 10.04
C ALA A 93 -14.80 -7.77 11.14
N ASP A 94 -14.26 -7.71 12.35
CA ASP A 94 -14.85 -6.99 13.48
C ASP A 94 -14.87 -5.47 13.27
N ALA A 95 -13.82 -4.91 12.67
CA ALA A 95 -13.75 -3.48 12.34
C ALA A 95 -14.58 -3.10 11.11
N ASN A 96 -14.83 -4.06 10.20
CA ASN A 96 -15.48 -3.83 8.92
C ASN A 96 -16.70 -4.75 8.74
N SER A 97 -16.59 -5.77 7.89
CA SER A 97 -17.61 -6.80 7.74
C SER A 97 -16.99 -8.16 7.33
N PRO A 98 -17.67 -9.28 7.64
CA PRO A 98 -17.24 -10.60 7.20
C PRO A 98 -17.14 -10.73 5.67
N GLU A 99 -18.04 -10.10 4.92
CA GLU A 99 -18.04 -10.14 3.46
C GLU A 99 -16.83 -9.43 2.87
N LEU A 100 -16.42 -8.29 3.46
CA LEU A 100 -15.22 -7.59 3.03
C LEU A 100 -13.96 -8.39 3.35
N ALA A 101 -13.93 -9.07 4.50
CA ALA A 101 -12.85 -9.99 4.85
C ALA A 101 -12.74 -11.15 3.84
N GLU A 102 -13.87 -11.78 3.48
CA GLU A 102 -13.93 -12.83 2.46
C GLU A 102 -13.45 -12.35 1.08
N ALA A 103 -13.76 -11.10 0.71
CA ALA A 103 -13.25 -10.51 -0.52
C ALA A 103 -11.72 -10.36 -0.51
N GLN A 104 -11.11 -9.99 0.62
CA GLN A 104 -9.65 -9.91 0.72
C GLN A 104 -8.99 -11.30 0.74
N GLU A 105 -9.64 -12.29 1.34
CA GLU A 105 -9.19 -13.70 1.27
C GLU A 105 -9.10 -14.20 -0.17
N ALA A 106 -10.12 -13.92 -0.99
CA ALA A 106 -10.11 -14.28 -2.40
C ALA A 106 -8.96 -13.59 -3.15
N ARG A 107 -8.69 -12.31 -2.85
CA ARG A 107 -7.59 -11.56 -3.46
C ARG A 107 -6.21 -12.09 -3.08
N ILE A 108 -6.02 -12.53 -1.84
CA ILE A 108 -4.76 -13.17 -1.42
C ILE A 108 -4.54 -14.45 -2.25
N LEU A 109 -5.57 -15.29 -2.38
CA LEU A 109 -5.49 -16.51 -3.19
C LEU A 109 -5.17 -16.23 -4.66
N GLU A 110 -5.86 -15.26 -5.29
CA GLU A 110 -5.58 -14.87 -6.67
C GLU A 110 -4.13 -14.36 -6.84
N ALA A 111 -3.63 -13.62 -5.85
CA ALA A 111 -2.26 -13.09 -5.87
C ALA A 111 -1.21 -14.20 -5.71
N THR A 112 -1.44 -15.18 -4.83
CA THR A 112 -0.52 -16.32 -4.63
C THR A 112 -0.53 -17.29 -5.81
N GLU A 113 -1.66 -17.42 -6.53
CA GLU A 113 -1.74 -18.14 -7.80
C GLU A 113 -1.09 -17.40 -9.00
N GLY A 114 -0.49 -16.22 -8.76
CA GLY A 114 0.20 -15.43 -9.79
C GLY A 114 -0.73 -14.71 -10.78
N GLN A 115 -1.99 -14.48 -10.39
CA GLN A 115 -3.00 -13.86 -11.27
C GLN A 115 -3.08 -12.34 -11.10
N ASN A 116 -2.51 -11.79 -10.02
CA ASN A 116 -2.54 -10.36 -9.73
C ASN A 116 -1.23 -9.84 -9.12
N ASP A 117 -0.34 -9.34 -9.98
CA ASP A 117 0.99 -8.84 -9.60
C ASP A 117 0.95 -7.63 -8.65
N PHE A 118 -0.10 -6.79 -8.72
CA PHE A 118 -0.20 -5.61 -7.86
C PHE A 118 -0.54 -6.01 -6.42
N ASP A 119 -1.52 -6.90 -6.25
CA ASP A 119 -1.92 -7.40 -4.94
C ASP A 119 -0.81 -8.23 -4.31
N ALA A 120 -0.13 -9.07 -5.10
CA ALA A 120 1.08 -9.79 -4.67
C ALA A 120 2.16 -8.81 -4.15
N GLY A 121 2.37 -7.70 -4.85
CA GLY A 121 3.28 -6.64 -4.41
C GLY A 121 2.89 -6.02 -3.06
N VAL A 122 1.60 -5.76 -2.83
CA VAL A 122 1.09 -5.22 -1.56
C VAL A 122 1.28 -6.22 -0.41
N ILE A 123 0.95 -7.48 -0.64
CA ILE A 123 1.09 -8.56 0.36
C ILE A 123 2.58 -8.75 0.72
N MET A 124 3.45 -8.89 -0.28
CA MET A 124 4.89 -9.02 -0.06
C MET A 124 5.48 -7.82 0.67
N LEU A 125 4.99 -6.62 0.41
CA LEU A 125 5.42 -5.42 1.11
C LEU A 125 5.02 -5.45 2.59
N ALA A 126 3.84 -5.97 2.94
CA ALA A 126 3.41 -6.15 4.33
C ALA A 126 4.28 -7.20 5.06
N LEU A 127 4.61 -8.30 4.39
CA LEU A 127 5.49 -9.35 4.91
C LEU A 127 6.92 -8.83 5.14
N HIS A 128 7.52 -8.18 4.14
CA HIS A 128 8.89 -7.65 4.24
C HIS A 128 9.01 -6.49 5.23
N ALA A 129 7.95 -5.70 5.41
CA ALA A 129 7.91 -4.68 6.46
C ALA A 129 7.69 -5.28 7.86
N ASN A 130 7.46 -6.60 7.97
CA ASN A 130 7.16 -7.32 9.21
C ASN A 130 5.98 -6.71 9.98
N ILE A 131 4.93 -6.34 9.23
CA ILE A 131 3.68 -5.77 9.77
C ILE A 131 2.46 -6.64 9.49
N ALA A 132 2.62 -7.74 8.75
CA ALA A 132 1.53 -8.66 8.51
C ALA A 132 1.16 -9.43 9.79
N ASP A 133 -0.13 -9.72 9.93
CA ASP A 133 -0.65 -10.64 10.92
C ASP A 133 0.00 -12.04 10.77
N PRO A 134 0.35 -12.74 11.87
CA PRO A 134 1.07 -14.01 11.79
C PRO A 134 0.34 -15.09 11.00
N ASP A 135 -0.99 -15.15 11.06
CA ASP A 135 -1.76 -16.18 10.34
C ASP A 135 -1.75 -15.90 8.84
N ILE A 136 -1.76 -14.63 8.44
CA ILE A 136 -1.59 -14.22 7.03
C ILE A 136 -0.18 -14.57 6.55
N ALA A 137 0.86 -14.27 7.35
CA ALA A 137 2.23 -14.56 6.99
C ALA A 137 2.48 -16.06 6.79
N ALA A 138 2.02 -16.88 7.72
CA ALA A 138 2.16 -18.34 7.64
C ALA A 138 1.49 -18.92 6.38
N ARG A 139 0.33 -18.39 5.99
CA ARG A 139 -0.40 -18.88 4.81
C ARG A 139 0.28 -18.55 3.50
N VAL A 140 0.74 -17.31 3.34
CA VAL A 140 1.40 -16.89 2.10
C VAL A 140 2.74 -17.61 1.90
N GLU A 141 3.47 -17.90 3.00
CA GLU A 141 4.69 -18.71 2.92
C GLU A 141 4.40 -20.14 2.41
N ILE A 142 3.33 -20.79 2.91
CA ILE A 142 2.95 -22.15 2.49
C ILE A 142 2.54 -22.22 1.01
N GLU A 143 1.83 -21.20 0.52
CA GLU A 143 1.34 -21.17 -0.88
C GLU A 143 2.43 -20.81 -1.89
N SER A 144 3.60 -20.36 -1.43
CA SER A 144 4.75 -20.00 -2.26
C SER A 144 5.77 -21.13 -2.50
N GLU A 145 5.56 -22.31 -1.89
CA GLU A 145 6.35 -23.54 -2.08
C GLU A 145 5.72 -24.51 -3.10
#